data_AF-A0A379WX77-F1
#
_entry.id   AF-A0A379WX77-F1
#
_cell.length_a   1.000
_cell.length_b   1.000
_cell.length_c   1.000
_cell.angle_alpha   90.00
_cell.angle_beta   90.00
_cell.angle_gamma   90.00
#
_symmetry.space_group_name_H-M   'P 1'
#
loop_
_entity.id
_entity.type
_entity.pdbx_description
1 polymer ?
#
loop_
_entity_poly.entity_id
_entity_poly.type
_entity_poly.pdbx_seq_one_letter_code
_entity_poly.pdbx_strand_id
1 'polypeptide(L)'
;MNNITVILREPQTLALDAIERLQRWWEESEALEPDSRSVEIPVIYGGAGGPDLAAVARHSGLSEKQVVELHASVEYVVWFLGFQPGFPYLGNLPEPLHMPRRAEPRLQVPAGSVGIGGAQTGIYPLSTPGGWQLIGLTPLKLFDPMREPPGSATPWRQRTLCAAKGGNMLNIIRAGIYTSVQDSGRHGFRQSGLSHCGALDKPAFQTANLLVGNDANAPALEITLGQLVVEFENETWFALTGAGCEAQLDDQPVWTGWRLPVKAGQRLTLHRPLHGMRSYLAVAGGIAVPEVMGSCSTDLKSGIGGLEGRLLKDGDRLATGKPSRQFSGPQGVKQLLWGNRIRALPGPEYREFDRASQEAFWRSPWQLSPQSNRMGYRLQGQSLTRTTDRELLSHGFAARCRTGALQRSTYCANE
;
A
#
# COMPACT_ATOMS: atom_id res chain seq x y z
N MET A 1 3.38 15.34 17.99
CA MET A 1 3.86 13.96 17.74
C MET A 1 5.34 14.05 17.46
N ASN A 2 6.17 13.30 18.18
CA ASN A 2 7.64 13.48 18.13
C ASN A 2 8.35 12.15 17.82
N ASN A 3 7.83 11.34 16.89
CA ASN A 3 8.47 10.10 16.47
C ASN A 3 9.00 10.20 15.04
N ILE A 4 10.13 9.55 14.78
CA ILE A 4 10.69 9.35 13.45
C ILE A 4 10.84 7.84 13.25
N THR A 5 10.25 7.31 12.19
CA THR A 5 10.43 5.90 11.80
C THR A 5 11.40 5.82 10.63
N VAL A 6 12.59 5.28 10.88
CA VAL A 6 13.61 5.05 9.86
C VAL A 6 13.53 3.61 9.36
N ILE A 7 13.52 3.42 8.04
CA ILE A 7 13.42 2.10 7.42
C ILE A 7 14.62 1.91 6.50
N LEU A 8 15.49 1.00 6.90
CA LEU A 8 16.69 0.64 6.15
C LEU A 8 16.30 -0.30 5.01
N ARG A 9 16.84 -0.06 3.81
CA ARG A 9 16.64 -0.95 2.65
C ARG A 9 17.41 -2.26 2.81
N GLU A 10 18.60 -2.17 3.41
CA GLU A 10 19.52 -3.27 3.62
C GLU A 10 19.97 -3.28 5.09
N PRO A 11 19.06 -3.60 6.04
CA PRO A 11 19.39 -3.56 7.47
C PRO A 11 20.58 -4.45 7.84
N GLN A 12 20.77 -5.56 7.13
CA GLN A 12 21.88 -6.51 7.35
C GLN A 12 23.28 -5.89 7.13
N THR A 13 23.39 -4.88 6.27
CA THR A 13 24.67 -4.20 5.98
C THR A 13 24.71 -2.79 6.56
N LEU A 14 23.56 -2.13 6.73
CA LEU A 14 23.48 -0.72 7.08
C LEU A 14 23.12 -0.43 8.54
N ALA A 15 22.72 -1.42 9.35
CA ALA A 15 22.14 -1.14 10.66
C ALA A 15 23.08 -0.39 11.63
N LEU A 16 24.33 -0.86 11.78
CA LEU A 16 25.28 -0.24 12.71
C LEU A 16 25.65 1.18 12.26
N ASP A 17 26.06 1.32 11.00
CA ASP A 17 26.36 2.62 10.39
C ASP A 17 25.17 3.59 10.48
N ALA A 18 23.95 3.09 10.28
CA ALA A 18 22.76 3.92 10.39
C ALA A 18 22.50 4.39 11.82
N ILE A 19 22.69 3.53 12.83
CA ILE A 19 22.55 3.91 14.24
C ILE A 19 23.57 5.00 14.59
N GLU A 20 24.84 4.78 14.24
CA GLU A 20 25.91 5.73 14.53
C GLU A 20 25.66 7.08 13.84
N ARG A 21 25.26 7.06 12.57
CA ARG A 21 24.89 8.29 11.84
C ARG A 21 23.70 9.01 12.46
N LEU A 22 22.65 8.27 12.86
CA LEU A 22 21.46 8.86 13.46
C LEU A 22 21.78 9.48 14.83
N GLN A 23 22.59 8.81 15.64
CA GLN A 23 23.07 9.35 16.92
C GLN A 23 23.89 10.62 16.70
N ARG A 24 24.86 10.56 15.79
CA ARG A 24 25.71 11.70 15.47
C ARG A 24 24.88 12.88 14.94
N TRP A 25 23.95 12.65 14.02
CA TRP A 25 23.05 13.69 13.55
C TRP A 25 22.18 14.25 14.67
N TRP A 26 21.69 13.43 15.57
CA TRP A 26 20.91 13.91 16.71
C TRP A 26 21.71 14.84 17.63
N GLU A 27 22.98 14.51 17.87
CA GLU A 27 23.87 15.28 18.74
C GLU A 27 24.42 16.55 18.07
N GLU A 28 24.73 16.48 16.77
CA GLU A 28 25.37 17.56 16.01
C GLU A 28 24.37 18.50 15.30
N SER A 29 23.10 18.12 15.15
CA SER A 29 22.13 18.94 14.41
C SER A 29 21.71 20.15 15.23
N GLU A 30 21.80 21.33 14.63
CA GLU A 30 21.14 22.52 15.13
C GLU A 30 19.63 22.45 14.86
N ALA A 31 18.83 23.02 15.77
CA ALA A 31 17.40 23.16 15.56
C ALA A 31 17.15 24.11 14.38
N LEU A 32 16.65 23.55 13.28
CA LEU A 32 16.13 24.32 12.16
C LEU A 32 14.65 24.59 12.39
N GLU A 33 14.25 25.86 12.43
CA GLU A 33 12.84 26.26 12.29
C GLU A 33 12.59 26.52 10.80
N PRO A 34 11.99 25.57 10.05
CA PRO A 34 11.69 25.80 8.66
C PRO A 34 10.61 26.88 8.52
N ASP A 35 10.69 27.69 7.47
CA ASP A 35 9.63 28.64 7.13
C ASP A 35 8.29 27.91 7.04
N SER A 36 7.34 28.32 7.88
CA SER A 36 6.04 27.68 7.94
C SER A 36 5.19 28.11 6.75
N ARG A 37 4.58 27.14 6.07
CA ARG A 37 3.60 27.41 5.02
C ARG A 37 2.21 27.41 5.66
N SER A 38 1.56 28.57 5.68
CA SER A 38 0.12 28.65 5.98
C SER A 38 -0.72 28.20 4.78
N VAL A 39 -1.78 27.44 5.04
CA VAL A 39 -2.72 26.95 4.02
C VAL A 39 -4.14 27.21 4.53
N GLU A 40 -4.86 28.08 3.84
CA GLU A 40 -6.29 28.31 4.11
C GLU A 40 -7.13 27.20 3.47
N ILE A 41 -7.98 26.57 4.28
CA ILE A 41 -8.86 25.49 3.84
C ILE A 41 -10.31 25.96 3.97
N PRO A 42 -11.02 26.24 2.86
CA PRO A 42 -12.42 26.62 2.93
C PRO A 42 -13.26 25.41 3.35
N VAL A 43 -14.13 25.58 4.34
CA VAL A 43 -15.01 24.50 4.85
C VAL A 43 -16.46 24.97 4.85
N ILE A 44 -17.33 24.15 4.27
CA ILE A 44 -18.78 24.28 4.38
C ILE A 44 -19.22 23.39 5.54
N TYR A 45 -19.60 24.01 6.67
CA TYR A 45 -20.01 23.29 7.88
C TYR A 45 -21.47 22.85 7.85
N GLY A 46 -21.75 21.73 8.51
CA GLY A 46 -23.12 21.22 8.71
C GLY A 46 -23.76 20.64 7.44
N GLY A 47 -25.08 20.45 7.50
CA GLY A 47 -25.86 19.87 6.42
C GLY A 47 -25.39 18.46 6.02
N ALA A 48 -25.44 18.15 4.73
CA ALA A 48 -25.00 16.85 4.21
C ALA A 48 -23.47 16.62 4.34
N GLY A 49 -22.67 17.71 4.37
CA GLY A 49 -21.22 17.64 4.52
C GLY A 49 -20.77 17.46 5.98
N GLY A 50 -21.58 17.93 6.94
CA GLY A 50 -21.31 17.86 8.37
C GLY A 50 -22.46 17.24 9.18
N PRO A 51 -22.86 15.99 8.91
CA PRO A 51 -24.02 15.36 9.56
C PRO A 51 -23.87 15.18 11.07
N ASP A 52 -22.64 15.23 11.61
CA ASP A 52 -22.38 15.07 13.05
C ASP A 52 -22.18 16.41 13.78
N LEU A 53 -22.27 17.56 13.10
CA LEU A 53 -22.05 18.88 13.73
C LEU A 53 -22.97 19.10 14.94
N ALA A 54 -24.26 18.77 14.82
CA ALA A 54 -25.22 18.84 15.90
C ALA A 54 -24.88 17.89 17.08
N ALA A 55 -24.27 16.74 16.81
CA ALA A 55 -23.84 15.81 17.85
C ALA A 55 -22.61 16.33 18.60
N VAL A 56 -21.64 16.91 17.88
CA VAL A 56 -20.48 17.60 18.47
C VAL A 56 -20.93 18.76 19.36
N ALA A 57 -21.87 19.58 18.87
CA ALA A 57 -22.45 20.70 19.61
C ALA A 57 -23.08 20.24 20.93
N ARG A 58 -23.92 19.20 20.89
CA ARG A 58 -24.51 18.62 22.12
C ARG A 58 -23.47 18.06 23.09
N HIS A 59 -22.44 17.38 22.58
CA HIS A 59 -21.39 16.81 23.42
C HIS A 59 -20.54 17.88 24.12
N SER A 60 -20.27 18.97 23.41
CA SER A 60 -19.45 20.10 23.89
C SER A 60 -20.23 21.11 24.75
N GLY A 61 -21.56 21.00 24.83
CA GLY A 61 -22.40 22.00 25.49
C GLY A 61 -22.47 23.33 24.74
N LEU A 62 -22.14 23.34 23.44
CA LEU A 62 -22.11 24.52 22.58
C LEU A 62 -23.26 24.51 21.57
N SER A 63 -23.59 25.66 21.00
CA SER A 63 -24.38 25.72 19.76
C SER A 63 -23.54 25.30 18.56
N GLU A 64 -24.19 24.86 17.47
CA GLU A 64 -23.49 24.53 16.21
C GLU A 64 -22.65 25.71 15.70
N LYS A 65 -23.17 26.95 15.83
CA LYS A 65 -22.45 28.17 15.45
C LYS A 65 -21.18 28.36 16.27
N GLN A 66 -21.24 28.15 17.58
CA GLN A 66 -20.07 28.23 18.46
C GLN A 66 -19.04 27.13 18.15
N VAL A 67 -19.48 25.92 17.79
CA VAL A 67 -18.56 24.86 17.32
C VAL A 67 -17.82 25.30 16.06
N VAL A 68 -18.55 25.87 15.10
CA VAL A 68 -17.95 26.38 13.84
C VAL A 68 -16.96 27.50 14.12
N GLU A 69 -17.34 28.49 14.92
CA GLU A 69 -16.46 29.62 15.29
C GLU A 69 -15.20 29.12 16.00
N LEU A 70 -15.35 28.22 16.98
CA LEU A 70 -14.23 27.68 17.75
C LEU A 70 -13.31 26.78 16.90
N HIS A 71 -13.87 25.99 15.98
CA HIS A 71 -13.07 25.17 15.07
C HIS A 71 -12.37 26.03 14.00
N ALA A 72 -12.97 27.14 13.57
CA ALA A 72 -12.37 28.01 12.56
C ALA A 72 -11.36 29.03 13.14
N SER A 73 -11.39 29.30 14.44
CA SER A 73 -10.53 30.33 15.08
C SER A 73 -9.12 29.85 15.41
N VAL A 74 -8.79 28.59 15.15
CA VAL A 74 -7.53 27.97 15.57
C VAL A 74 -6.60 27.79 14.38
N GLU A 75 -5.33 28.16 14.58
CA GLU A 75 -4.26 27.77 13.67
C GLU A 75 -3.80 26.35 13.99
N TYR A 76 -4.09 25.44 13.07
CA TYR A 76 -3.77 24.03 13.24
C TYR A 76 -2.37 23.69 12.70
N VAL A 77 -1.64 22.89 13.47
CA VAL A 77 -0.37 22.30 13.03
C VAL A 77 -0.62 20.88 12.54
N VAL A 78 -0.14 20.57 11.33
CA VAL A 78 -0.13 19.20 10.80
C VAL A 78 0.94 18.40 11.56
N TRP A 79 0.51 17.53 12.46
CA TRP A 79 1.44 16.69 13.22
C TRP A 79 1.90 15.44 12.45
N PHE A 80 1.06 14.96 11.52
CA PHE A 80 1.33 13.76 10.74
C PHE A 80 0.50 13.75 9.47
N LEU A 81 1.08 13.25 8.38
CA LEU A 81 0.37 12.92 7.15
C LEU A 81 0.38 11.40 6.99
N GLY A 82 -0.80 10.79 6.88
CA GLY A 82 -0.89 9.32 6.84
C GLY A 82 -2.31 8.82 7.03
N PHE A 83 -2.51 7.51 7.22
CA PHE A 83 -3.81 6.81 7.02
C PHE A 83 -4.25 6.75 5.55
N GLN A 84 -4.18 7.85 4.80
CA GLN A 84 -4.33 7.92 3.35
C GLN A 84 -3.32 8.92 2.77
N PRO A 85 -3.05 8.88 1.45
CA PRO A 85 -2.25 9.91 0.79
C PRO A 85 -2.78 11.31 1.08
N GLY A 86 -1.97 12.12 1.76
CA GLY A 86 -2.29 13.52 2.06
C GLY A 86 -3.32 13.75 3.17
N PHE A 87 -3.72 12.74 3.95
CA PHE A 87 -4.64 12.96 5.09
C PHE A 87 -3.88 13.63 6.25
N PRO A 88 -4.25 14.85 6.66
CA PRO A 88 -3.59 15.56 7.75
C PRO A 88 -4.23 15.23 9.09
N TYR A 89 -3.39 14.83 10.04
CA TYR A 89 -3.74 14.85 11.46
C TYR A 89 -3.36 16.21 12.03
N LEU A 90 -4.39 17.04 12.22
CA LEU A 90 -4.27 18.39 12.74
C LEU A 90 -4.38 18.35 14.26
N GLY A 91 -3.32 18.79 14.94
CA GLY A 91 -3.28 18.89 16.40
C GLY A 91 -3.80 20.22 16.91
N ASN A 92 -3.86 20.38 18.23
CA ASN A 92 -4.35 21.59 18.91
C ASN A 92 -5.86 21.85 18.73
N LEU A 93 -6.68 20.81 18.54
CA LEU A 93 -8.13 20.96 18.62
C LEU A 93 -8.52 21.46 20.03
N PRO A 94 -9.33 22.51 20.16
CA PRO A 94 -9.79 23.00 21.47
C PRO A 94 -10.45 21.89 22.28
N GLU A 95 -10.11 21.81 23.56
CA GLU A 95 -10.62 20.79 24.50
C GLU A 95 -12.15 20.65 24.48
N PRO A 96 -12.95 21.75 24.42
CA PRO A 96 -14.41 21.62 24.33
C PRO A 96 -14.90 20.85 23.10
N LEU A 97 -14.13 20.79 22.01
CA LEU A 97 -14.49 20.08 20.78
C LEU A 97 -14.00 18.63 20.75
N HIS A 98 -13.27 18.17 21.78
CA HIS A 98 -12.81 16.79 21.82
C HIS A 98 -14.01 15.85 21.83
N MET A 99 -14.04 14.92 20.88
CA MET A 99 -15.19 14.02 20.74
C MET A 99 -14.72 12.62 20.36
N PRO A 100 -15.16 11.56 21.06
CA PRO A 100 -14.78 10.20 20.70
C PRO A 100 -15.21 9.85 19.27
N ARG A 101 -14.43 8.96 18.66
CA ARG A 101 -14.80 8.35 17.38
C ARG A 101 -16.12 7.59 17.54
N ARG A 102 -16.85 7.44 16.44
CA ARG A 102 -18.03 6.58 16.39
C ARG A 102 -17.63 5.15 16.77
N ALA A 103 -18.47 4.51 17.58
CA ALA A 103 -18.33 3.09 17.90
C ALA A 103 -18.37 2.22 16.62
N GLU A 104 -19.28 2.59 15.70
CA GLU A 104 -19.39 1.97 14.38
C GLU A 104 -18.93 2.95 13.29
N PRO A 105 -17.84 2.64 12.57
CA PRO A 105 -17.35 3.50 11.50
C PRO A 105 -18.31 3.47 10.30
N ARG A 106 -18.41 4.59 9.59
CA ARG A 106 -19.11 4.66 8.31
C ARG A 106 -18.41 3.78 7.30
N LEU A 107 -19.18 3.08 6.47
CA LEU A 107 -18.67 2.33 5.32
C LEU A 107 -18.05 3.25 4.26
N GLN A 108 -18.56 4.48 4.17
CA GLN A 108 -18.05 5.47 3.23
C GLN A 108 -18.12 6.88 3.85
N VAL A 109 -16.98 7.57 3.79
CA VAL A 109 -16.81 8.98 4.08
C VAL A 109 -16.37 9.65 2.77
N PRO A 110 -17.07 10.67 2.27
CA PRO A 110 -16.71 11.37 1.04
C PRO A 110 -15.33 12.04 1.12
N ALA A 111 -14.65 12.14 -0.03
CA ALA A 111 -13.46 12.98 -0.15
C ALA A 111 -13.82 14.46 0.14
N GLY A 112 -12.91 15.18 0.79
CA GLY A 112 -13.12 16.54 1.29
C GLY A 112 -13.80 16.61 2.65
N SER A 113 -14.25 15.49 3.25
CA SER A 113 -14.92 15.54 4.56
C SER A 113 -13.96 16.01 5.65
N VAL A 114 -14.40 16.95 6.46
CA VAL A 114 -13.69 17.46 7.65
C VAL A 114 -14.31 16.80 8.87
N GLY A 115 -13.49 16.23 9.74
CA GLY A 115 -14.02 15.56 10.93
C GLY A 115 -13.13 15.62 12.15
N ILE A 116 -13.73 15.28 13.29
CA ILE A 116 -13.12 15.23 14.61
C ILE A 116 -13.06 13.78 15.10
N GLY A 117 -11.94 13.39 15.71
CA GLY A 117 -11.77 12.09 16.34
C GLY A 117 -10.79 12.15 17.51
N GLY A 118 -11.32 12.09 18.73
CA GLY A 118 -10.59 12.36 19.97
C GLY A 118 -10.21 13.83 20.06
N ALA A 119 -8.94 14.10 20.35
CA ALA A 119 -8.37 15.44 20.46
C ALA A 119 -7.81 15.98 19.11
N GLN A 120 -8.27 15.43 17.98
CA GLN A 120 -7.72 15.74 16.65
C GLN A 120 -8.82 16.09 15.65
N THR A 121 -8.48 16.96 14.71
CA THR A 121 -9.25 17.21 13.49
C THR A 121 -8.42 16.86 12.26
N GLY A 122 -9.05 16.82 11.09
CA GLY A 122 -8.45 16.22 9.90
C GLY A 122 -9.43 16.13 8.75
N ILE A 123 -8.87 15.87 7.57
CA ILE A 123 -9.60 16.01 6.31
C ILE A 123 -9.36 14.77 5.46
N TYR A 124 -10.44 14.13 5.02
CA TYR A 124 -10.40 12.94 4.18
C TYR A 124 -10.03 13.31 2.74
N PRO A 125 -8.84 12.98 2.23
CA PRO A 125 -8.42 13.36 0.86
C PRO A 125 -9.09 12.48 -0.20
N LEU A 126 -9.52 11.27 0.17
CA LEU A 126 -10.11 10.26 -0.71
C LEU A 126 -11.30 9.61 -0.01
N SER A 127 -12.23 9.06 -0.79
CA SER A 127 -13.39 8.33 -0.26
C SER A 127 -12.95 7.03 0.43
N THR A 128 -13.33 6.83 1.69
CA THR A 128 -12.93 5.66 2.49
C THR A 128 -13.90 5.41 3.66
N PRO A 129 -13.96 4.19 4.22
CA PRO A 129 -14.54 4.01 5.56
C PRO A 129 -13.84 4.89 6.61
N GLY A 130 -14.60 5.37 7.60
CA GLY A 130 -14.08 6.26 8.64
C GLY A 130 -15.02 6.40 9.85
N GLY A 131 -14.43 6.48 11.04
CA GLY A 131 -15.18 6.61 12.31
C GLY A 131 -15.17 8.01 12.91
N TRP A 132 -14.68 9.02 12.20
CA TRP A 132 -14.64 10.39 12.72
C TRP A 132 -16.01 11.06 12.59
N GLN A 133 -16.23 12.05 13.45
CA GLN A 133 -17.45 12.86 13.48
C GLN A 133 -17.33 13.93 12.40
N LEU A 134 -18.16 13.86 11.37
CA LEU A 134 -18.09 14.73 10.21
C LEU A 134 -18.81 16.05 10.50
N ILE A 135 -18.07 17.16 10.45
CA ILE A 135 -18.58 18.49 10.81
C ILE A 135 -18.70 19.44 9.61
N GLY A 136 -18.09 19.08 8.47
CA GLY A 136 -18.17 19.87 7.26
C GLY A 136 -17.47 19.22 6.07
N LEU A 137 -17.44 19.93 4.95
CA LEU A 137 -16.82 19.51 3.70
C LEU A 137 -15.99 20.64 3.11
N THR A 138 -14.76 20.34 2.67
CA THR A 138 -13.96 21.26 1.85
C THR A 138 -14.04 20.89 0.37
N PRO A 139 -14.17 21.86 -0.55
CA PRO A 139 -14.02 21.63 -1.99
C PRO A 139 -12.56 21.47 -2.41
N LEU A 140 -11.59 21.75 -1.52
CA LEU A 140 -10.18 21.66 -1.83
C LEU A 140 -9.76 20.19 -2.02
N LYS A 141 -9.05 19.89 -3.10
CA LYS A 141 -8.40 18.57 -3.29
C LYS A 141 -7.05 18.55 -2.59
N LEU A 142 -6.95 17.78 -1.51
CA LEU A 142 -5.72 17.65 -0.71
C LEU A 142 -4.67 16.74 -1.36
N PHE A 143 -5.10 15.82 -2.22
CA PHE A 143 -4.22 14.89 -2.91
C PHE A 143 -4.59 14.82 -4.40
N ASP A 144 -3.60 15.07 -5.25
CA ASP A 144 -3.69 14.89 -6.69
C ASP A 144 -2.38 14.25 -7.18
N PRO A 145 -2.39 12.97 -7.58
CA PRO A 145 -1.18 12.27 -8.01
C PRO A 145 -0.68 12.73 -9.38
N MET A 146 -1.49 13.47 -10.14
CA MET A 146 -1.16 13.98 -11.47
C MET A 146 -0.66 15.42 -11.45
N ARG A 147 -0.76 16.11 -10.30
CA ARG A 147 -0.31 17.50 -10.17
C ARG A 147 1.19 17.54 -9.90
N GLU A 148 1.93 18.33 -10.68
CA GLU A 148 3.35 18.62 -10.39
C GLU A 148 3.49 19.82 -9.42
N PRO A 149 4.28 19.73 -8.34
CA PRO A 149 4.58 18.51 -7.59
C PRO A 149 3.36 18.08 -6.74
N PRO A 150 3.16 16.78 -6.48
CA PRO A 150 2.12 16.29 -5.59
C PRO A 150 2.50 16.64 -4.14
N GLY A 151 2.16 17.87 -3.74
CA GLY A 151 2.68 18.51 -2.52
C GLY A 151 4.06 19.13 -2.75
N SER A 152 4.19 20.44 -2.52
CA SER A 152 5.46 21.19 -2.53
C SER A 152 6.57 20.46 -1.73
N ALA A 153 7.85 20.39 -2.11
CA ALA A 153 8.64 21.06 -3.13
C ALA A 153 9.81 20.15 -3.56
N THR A 154 9.90 19.82 -4.86
CA THR A 154 11.13 19.53 -5.64
C THR A 154 10.71 19.21 -7.09
N PRO A 155 11.48 19.58 -8.12
CA PRO A 155 11.11 19.28 -9.51
C PRO A 155 11.42 17.81 -9.82
N TRP A 156 10.39 16.97 -9.73
CA TRP A 156 10.49 15.56 -10.08
C TRP A 156 10.16 15.38 -11.55
N ARG A 157 11.16 15.02 -12.38
CA ARG A 157 10.93 14.69 -13.78
C ARG A 157 10.08 13.42 -13.86
N GLN A 158 8.82 13.56 -14.26
CA GLN A 158 8.03 12.46 -14.77
C GLN A 158 8.76 11.89 -15.99
N ARG A 159 9.49 10.80 -15.84
CA ARG A 159 9.95 10.00 -16.98
C ARG A 159 8.72 9.26 -17.48
N THR A 160 7.89 9.96 -18.23
CA THR A 160 6.94 9.30 -19.12
C THR A 160 7.79 8.53 -20.11
N LEU A 161 8.03 7.24 -19.84
CA LEU A 161 8.32 6.30 -20.91
C LEU A 161 7.08 6.35 -21.80
N CYS A 162 7.13 7.21 -22.82
CA CYS A 162 6.14 7.22 -23.88
C CYS A 162 5.93 5.77 -24.27
N ALA A 163 4.68 5.29 -24.18
CA ALA A 163 4.27 4.01 -24.73
C ALA A 163 4.96 3.88 -26.08
N ALA A 164 5.86 2.89 -26.20
CA ALA A 164 6.62 2.73 -27.42
C ALA A 164 5.60 2.52 -28.55
N LYS A 165 5.43 3.54 -29.40
CA LYS A 165 4.68 3.39 -30.64
C LYS A 165 5.44 2.34 -31.47
N GLY A 166 4.96 1.10 -31.41
CA GLY A 166 5.58 -0.08 -32.04
C GLY A 166 6.04 -1.20 -31.08
N GLY A 167 5.63 -1.21 -29.81
CA GLY A 167 5.92 -2.32 -28.88
C GLY A 167 5.01 -3.53 -29.07
N ASN A 168 5.52 -4.72 -28.75
CA ASN A 168 4.72 -5.95 -28.71
C ASN A 168 3.55 -5.80 -27.70
N MET A 169 2.51 -6.61 -27.85
CA MET A 169 1.30 -6.50 -27.03
C MET A 169 0.91 -7.82 -26.36
N LEU A 170 0.39 -7.71 -25.14
CA LEU A 170 -0.30 -8.77 -24.42
C LEU A 170 -1.79 -8.47 -24.34
N ASN A 171 -2.61 -9.36 -24.88
CA ASN A 171 -4.07 -9.25 -24.82
C ASN A 171 -4.60 -10.06 -23.64
N ILE A 172 -5.29 -9.41 -22.71
CA ILE A 172 -5.88 -10.06 -21.55
C ILE A 172 -7.24 -10.62 -21.97
N ILE A 173 -7.30 -11.91 -22.28
CA ILE A 173 -8.55 -12.57 -22.64
C ILE A 173 -9.42 -12.78 -21.39
N ARG A 174 -8.78 -13.19 -20.29
CA ARG A 174 -9.40 -13.32 -18.97
C ARG A 174 -8.43 -12.81 -17.92
N ALA A 175 -8.82 -11.81 -17.12
CA ALA A 175 -7.95 -11.17 -16.15
C ALA A 175 -7.78 -11.95 -14.84
N GLY A 176 -8.68 -12.88 -14.53
CA GLY A 176 -8.75 -13.54 -13.23
C GLY A 176 -9.34 -12.63 -12.14
N ILE A 177 -9.24 -13.04 -10.87
CA ILE A 177 -9.95 -12.35 -9.78
C ILE A 177 -9.25 -11.08 -9.29
N TYR A 178 -7.92 -11.03 -9.38
CA TYR A 178 -7.10 -9.99 -8.77
C TYR A 178 -5.72 -9.98 -9.41
N THR A 179 -5.66 -9.45 -10.63
CA THR A 179 -4.42 -9.30 -11.39
C THR A 179 -4.07 -7.83 -11.54
N SER A 180 -2.80 -7.49 -11.29
CA SER A 180 -2.32 -6.11 -11.35
C SER A 180 -0.88 -6.05 -11.86
N VAL A 181 -0.50 -4.93 -12.47
CA VAL A 181 0.90 -4.64 -12.79
C VAL A 181 1.61 -4.19 -11.52
N GLN A 182 2.74 -4.83 -11.21
CA GLN A 182 3.57 -4.52 -10.05
C GLN A 182 5.04 -4.38 -10.48
N ASP A 183 5.76 -3.47 -9.82
CA ASP A 183 7.21 -3.38 -9.84
C ASP A 183 7.77 -3.66 -8.42
N SER A 184 8.96 -3.15 -8.09
CA SER A 184 9.53 -3.26 -6.74
C SER A 184 8.83 -2.41 -5.68
N GLY A 185 8.02 -1.44 -6.10
CA GLY A 185 7.20 -0.56 -5.30
C GLY A 185 7.62 0.92 -5.34
N ARG A 186 6.73 1.77 -4.81
CA ARG A 186 6.85 3.22 -4.73
C ARG A 186 7.57 3.64 -3.44
N HIS A 187 8.73 4.26 -3.57
CA HIS A 187 9.60 4.62 -2.43
C HIS A 187 9.62 6.14 -2.19
N GLY A 188 9.87 6.56 -0.95
CA GLY A 188 10.09 7.98 -0.63
C GLY A 188 8.85 8.82 -0.32
N PHE A 189 7.65 8.20 -0.28
CA PHE A 189 6.38 8.92 -0.08
C PHE A 189 5.56 8.44 1.14
N ARG A 190 6.15 7.62 2.02
CA ARG A 190 5.42 7.08 3.20
C ARG A 190 5.05 8.19 4.18
N GLN A 191 5.89 9.21 4.30
CA GLN A 191 5.63 10.40 5.11
C GLN A 191 4.44 11.23 4.60
N SER A 192 3.99 10.98 3.35
CA SER A 192 2.80 11.60 2.77
C SER A 192 1.59 10.65 2.75
N GLY A 193 1.69 9.48 3.41
CA GLY A 193 0.61 8.49 3.48
C GLY A 193 0.47 7.57 2.26
N LEU A 194 1.41 7.59 1.31
CA LEU A 194 1.41 6.68 0.16
C LEU A 194 2.00 5.32 0.51
N SER A 195 1.30 4.27 0.09
CA SER A 195 1.75 2.89 0.28
C SER A 195 2.92 2.57 -0.64
N HIS A 196 3.81 1.71 -0.16
CA HIS A 196 4.93 1.25 -0.98
C HIS A 196 4.49 0.33 -2.13
N CYS A 197 3.39 -0.43 -1.97
CA CYS A 197 2.96 -1.43 -2.96
C CYS A 197 4.12 -2.37 -3.37
N GLY A 198 4.22 -2.74 -4.65
CA GLY A 198 5.19 -3.71 -5.15
C GLY A 198 4.70 -5.14 -5.08
N ALA A 199 5.40 -6.07 -5.74
CA ALA A 199 5.13 -7.49 -5.63
C ALA A 199 5.13 -7.96 -4.15
N LEU A 200 4.14 -8.78 -3.77
CA LEU A 200 4.02 -9.24 -2.37
C LEU A 200 5.05 -10.34 -2.04
N ASP A 201 5.34 -11.20 -3.02
CA ASP A 201 6.41 -12.20 -3.01
C ASP A 201 7.51 -11.72 -3.96
N LYS A 202 8.40 -10.90 -3.41
CA LYS A 202 9.48 -10.25 -4.16
C LYS A 202 10.45 -11.25 -4.78
N PRO A 203 10.89 -12.33 -4.08
CA PRO A 203 11.79 -13.30 -4.69
C PRO A 203 11.20 -13.97 -5.94
N ALA A 204 9.93 -14.39 -5.92
CA ALA A 204 9.28 -14.98 -7.09
C ALA A 204 9.20 -13.97 -8.24
N PHE A 205 8.75 -12.75 -7.97
CA PHE A 205 8.68 -11.66 -8.94
C PHE A 205 10.05 -11.36 -9.59
N GLN A 206 11.09 -11.17 -8.79
CA GLN A 206 12.44 -10.90 -9.28
C GLN A 206 12.98 -12.06 -10.12
N THR A 207 12.71 -13.29 -9.71
CA THR A 207 13.12 -14.49 -10.46
C THR A 207 12.48 -14.52 -11.85
N ALA A 208 11.19 -14.19 -11.97
CA ALA A 208 10.51 -14.12 -13.28
C ALA A 208 11.16 -13.09 -14.20
N ASN A 209 11.43 -11.88 -13.69
CA ASN A 209 12.10 -10.84 -14.46
C ASN A 209 13.51 -11.23 -14.91
N LEU A 210 14.31 -11.80 -14.00
CA LEU A 210 15.68 -12.23 -14.29
C LEU A 210 15.71 -13.34 -15.34
N LEU A 211 14.77 -14.29 -15.29
CA LEU A 211 14.65 -15.38 -16.26
C LEU A 211 14.51 -14.86 -17.69
N VAL A 212 13.73 -13.79 -17.91
CA VAL A 212 13.51 -13.17 -19.23
C VAL A 212 14.50 -12.03 -19.54
N GLY A 213 15.50 -11.81 -18.68
CA GLY A 213 16.59 -10.84 -18.90
C GLY A 213 16.25 -9.39 -18.58
N ASN A 214 15.13 -9.14 -17.90
CA ASN A 214 14.77 -7.81 -17.43
C ASN A 214 15.62 -7.40 -16.21
N ASP A 215 15.59 -6.11 -15.87
CA ASP A 215 15.93 -5.69 -14.51
C ASP A 215 15.02 -6.42 -13.51
N ALA A 216 15.57 -6.82 -12.35
CA ALA A 216 14.82 -7.60 -11.35
C ALA A 216 13.55 -6.87 -10.86
N ASN A 217 13.52 -5.54 -10.97
CA ASN A 217 12.43 -4.68 -10.53
C ASN A 217 11.50 -4.23 -11.67
N ALA A 218 11.70 -4.71 -12.90
CA ALA A 218 10.88 -4.32 -14.05
C ALA A 218 9.40 -4.69 -13.86
N PRO A 219 8.45 -3.90 -14.40
CA PRO A 219 7.03 -4.16 -14.23
C PRO A 219 6.61 -5.53 -14.80
N ALA A 220 5.92 -6.31 -13.99
CA ALA A 220 5.39 -7.64 -14.34
C ALA A 220 3.97 -7.80 -13.75
N LEU A 221 3.26 -8.86 -14.17
CA LEU A 221 1.94 -9.15 -13.59
C LEU A 221 2.07 -9.91 -12.29
N GLU A 222 1.40 -9.43 -11.23
CA GLU A 222 1.06 -10.23 -10.05
C GLU A 222 -0.36 -10.76 -10.21
N ILE A 223 -0.53 -12.07 -10.07
CA ILE A 223 -1.77 -12.81 -10.36
C ILE A 223 -2.17 -13.56 -9.09
N THR A 224 -3.36 -13.30 -8.55
CA THR A 224 -3.86 -13.99 -7.35
C THR A 224 -4.84 -15.09 -7.75
N LEU A 225 -4.59 -16.32 -7.29
CA LEU A 225 -5.41 -17.52 -7.56
C LEU A 225 -5.58 -17.87 -9.05
N GLY A 226 -4.59 -17.54 -9.87
CA GLY A 226 -4.52 -17.92 -11.29
C GLY A 226 -5.71 -17.41 -12.10
N GLN A 227 -6.28 -18.29 -12.95
CA GLN A 227 -7.45 -17.98 -13.81
C GLN A 227 -7.21 -16.83 -14.79
N LEU A 228 -5.96 -16.64 -15.18
CA LEU A 228 -5.53 -15.67 -16.17
C LEU A 228 -5.44 -16.36 -17.53
N VAL A 229 -5.94 -15.72 -18.59
CA VAL A 229 -5.68 -16.11 -19.98
C VAL A 229 -5.12 -14.90 -20.71
N VAL A 230 -3.91 -15.04 -21.26
CA VAL A 230 -3.26 -13.99 -22.06
C VAL A 230 -2.87 -14.51 -23.43
N GLU A 231 -3.10 -13.70 -24.46
CA GLU A 231 -2.66 -13.97 -25.82
C GLU A 231 -1.49 -13.05 -26.16
N PHE A 232 -0.44 -13.60 -26.75
CA PHE A 232 0.75 -12.86 -27.15
C PHE A 232 0.63 -12.44 -28.61
N GLU A 233 0.63 -11.13 -28.91
CA GLU A 233 0.54 -10.68 -30.31
C GLU A 233 1.83 -10.92 -31.10
N ASN A 234 2.96 -11.08 -30.42
CA ASN A 234 4.28 -11.19 -31.04
C ASN A 234 5.08 -12.31 -30.39
N GLU A 235 6.04 -12.85 -31.15
CA GLU A 235 7.01 -13.78 -30.62
C GLU A 235 7.87 -13.09 -29.54
N THR A 236 8.04 -13.76 -28.39
CA THR A 236 8.84 -13.26 -27.27
C THR A 236 9.23 -14.41 -26.32
N TRP A 237 9.84 -14.06 -25.19
CA TRP A 237 10.10 -14.96 -24.08
C TRP A 237 9.29 -14.52 -22.87
N PHE A 238 8.74 -15.49 -22.14
CA PHE A 238 8.06 -15.25 -20.88
C PHE A 238 8.60 -16.16 -19.77
N ALA A 239 8.29 -15.83 -18.54
CA ALA A 239 8.54 -16.68 -17.39
C ALA A 239 7.38 -16.60 -16.40
N LEU A 240 7.04 -17.75 -15.82
CA LEU A 240 6.11 -17.87 -14.71
C LEU A 240 6.85 -18.27 -13.43
N THR A 241 6.53 -17.66 -12.31
CA THR A 241 7.06 -18.03 -10.98
C THR A 241 5.97 -17.94 -9.90
N GLY A 242 6.30 -18.37 -8.68
CA GLY A 242 5.37 -18.37 -7.54
C GLY A 242 4.51 -19.62 -7.52
N ALA A 243 3.22 -19.47 -7.21
CA ALA A 243 2.27 -20.57 -7.14
C ALA A 243 2.13 -21.27 -8.51
N GLY A 244 2.15 -22.60 -8.50
CA GLY A 244 1.92 -23.42 -9.70
C GLY A 244 0.44 -23.44 -10.06
N CYS A 245 0.12 -22.95 -11.25
CA CYS A 245 -1.26 -22.83 -11.76
C CYS A 245 -1.59 -23.82 -12.87
N GLU A 246 -0.87 -24.95 -12.94
CA GLU A 246 -1.02 -25.96 -14.02
C GLU A 246 -1.04 -25.31 -15.42
N ALA A 247 -0.17 -24.31 -15.62
CA ALA A 247 -0.27 -23.43 -16.77
C ALA A 247 -0.08 -24.19 -18.10
N GLN A 248 -0.78 -23.74 -19.14
CA GLN A 248 -0.71 -24.30 -20.48
C GLN A 248 -0.44 -23.19 -21.49
N LEU A 249 0.48 -23.42 -22.42
CA LEU A 249 0.65 -22.61 -23.61
C LEU A 249 -0.02 -23.33 -24.78
N ASP A 250 -1.14 -22.79 -25.23
CA ASP A 250 -2.17 -23.49 -25.99
C ASP A 250 -2.53 -24.81 -25.28
N ASP A 251 -2.22 -25.96 -25.88
CA ASP A 251 -2.51 -27.28 -25.32
C ASP A 251 -1.30 -27.93 -24.60
N GLN A 252 -0.16 -27.22 -24.50
CA GLN A 252 1.08 -27.78 -23.95
C GLN A 252 1.32 -27.30 -22.51
N PRO A 253 1.54 -28.21 -21.54
CA PRO A 253 1.83 -27.82 -20.17
C PRO A 253 3.16 -27.07 -20.06
N VAL A 254 3.18 -26.03 -19.23
CA VAL A 254 4.37 -25.23 -18.91
C VAL A 254 4.52 -25.07 -17.40
N TRP A 255 5.77 -25.03 -16.93
CA TRP A 255 6.08 -25.03 -15.50
C TRP A 255 6.70 -23.71 -15.03
N THR A 256 6.51 -23.41 -13.75
CA THR A 256 7.11 -22.25 -13.11
C THR A 256 8.63 -22.40 -12.97
N GLY A 257 9.35 -21.29 -12.92
CA GLY A 257 10.81 -21.25 -12.78
C GLY A 257 11.58 -21.44 -14.08
N TRP A 258 10.90 -21.31 -15.23
CA TRP A 258 11.51 -21.43 -16.55
C TRP A 258 11.29 -20.18 -17.39
N ARG A 259 12.32 -19.80 -18.15
CA ARG A 259 12.16 -18.94 -19.32
C ARG A 259 11.72 -19.83 -20.49
N LEU A 260 10.60 -19.47 -21.12
CA LEU A 260 9.98 -20.23 -22.20
C LEU A 260 9.70 -19.33 -23.42
N PRO A 261 9.89 -19.83 -24.65
CA PRO A 261 9.54 -19.08 -25.84
C PRO A 261 8.03 -19.13 -26.07
N VAL A 262 7.50 -18.09 -26.70
CA VAL A 262 6.11 -18.04 -27.16
C VAL A 262 6.04 -17.40 -28.53
N LYS A 263 5.24 -17.97 -29.43
CA LYS A 263 4.99 -17.44 -30.78
C LYS A 263 3.81 -16.47 -30.76
N ALA A 264 3.75 -15.62 -31.78
CA ALA A 264 2.60 -14.76 -32.02
C ALA A 264 1.30 -15.58 -32.15
N GLY A 265 0.23 -15.10 -31.52
CA GLY A 265 -1.10 -15.71 -31.49
C GLY A 265 -1.30 -16.81 -30.44
N GLN A 266 -0.26 -17.27 -29.76
CA GLN A 266 -0.40 -18.31 -28.75
C GLN A 266 -1.01 -17.77 -27.45
N ARG A 267 -1.69 -18.65 -26.71
CA ARG A 267 -2.39 -18.31 -25.48
C ARG A 267 -1.80 -19.03 -24.28
N LEU A 268 -1.44 -18.27 -23.26
CA LEU A 268 -1.06 -18.81 -21.96
C LEU A 268 -2.27 -18.80 -21.03
N THR A 269 -2.69 -19.98 -20.59
CA THR A 269 -3.79 -20.21 -19.68
C THR A 269 -3.25 -20.66 -18.32
N LEU A 270 -3.63 -19.95 -17.25
CA LEU A 270 -3.37 -20.34 -15.87
C LEU A 270 -4.66 -20.81 -15.23
N HIS A 271 -4.63 -21.99 -14.62
CA HIS A 271 -5.73 -22.50 -13.82
C HIS A 271 -5.62 -22.07 -12.36
N ARG A 272 -6.60 -22.47 -11.54
CA ARG A 272 -6.56 -22.22 -10.10
C ARG A 272 -5.42 -23.07 -9.49
N PRO A 273 -4.52 -22.49 -8.69
CA PRO A 273 -3.47 -23.27 -8.04
C PRO A 273 -4.05 -24.17 -6.95
N LEU A 274 -3.52 -25.39 -6.83
CA LEU A 274 -3.80 -26.29 -5.69
C LEU A 274 -3.05 -25.87 -4.43
N HIS A 275 -1.86 -25.29 -4.59
CA HIS A 275 -1.02 -24.82 -3.50
C HIS A 275 -0.48 -23.43 -3.81
N GLY A 276 -0.38 -22.59 -2.77
CA GLY A 276 0.06 -21.21 -2.90
C GLY A 276 -1.06 -20.28 -3.36
N MET A 277 -0.77 -18.98 -3.46
CA MET A 277 -1.79 -17.96 -3.75
C MET A 277 -1.44 -17.04 -4.92
N ARG A 278 -0.16 -16.69 -5.11
CA ARG A 278 0.26 -15.67 -6.07
C ARG A 278 1.26 -16.22 -7.06
N SER A 279 1.05 -15.90 -8.33
CA SER A 279 1.95 -16.21 -9.43
C SER A 279 2.38 -14.91 -10.09
N TYR A 280 3.54 -14.93 -10.74
CA TYR A 280 4.07 -13.79 -11.46
C TYR A 280 4.34 -14.15 -12.91
N LEU A 281 3.91 -13.28 -13.83
CA LEU A 281 4.19 -13.40 -15.25
C LEU A 281 5.06 -12.22 -15.68
N ALA A 282 6.30 -12.52 -16.05
CA ALA A 282 7.21 -11.57 -16.68
C ALA A 282 7.36 -11.91 -18.16
N VAL A 283 7.52 -10.86 -18.98
CA VAL A 283 7.79 -10.95 -20.41
C VAL A 283 9.07 -10.19 -20.72
N ALA A 284 9.86 -10.67 -21.68
CA ALA A 284 11.10 -10.00 -22.08
C ALA A 284 10.80 -8.56 -22.54
N GLY A 285 11.54 -7.60 -21.99
CA GLY A 285 11.32 -6.16 -22.19
C GLY A 285 10.42 -5.51 -21.12
N GLY A 286 9.74 -6.30 -20.29
CA GLY A 286 8.86 -5.82 -19.21
C GLY A 286 7.54 -5.24 -19.73
N ILE A 287 6.62 -4.94 -18.82
CA ILE A 287 5.33 -4.32 -19.15
C ILE A 287 5.50 -2.80 -19.22
N ALA A 288 5.11 -2.19 -20.33
CA ALA A 288 5.23 -0.77 -20.57
C ALA A 288 3.97 -0.04 -20.06
N VAL A 289 4.05 0.48 -18.83
CA VAL A 289 3.04 1.35 -18.22
C VAL A 289 3.72 2.63 -17.69
N PRO A 290 2.98 3.75 -17.57
CA PRO A 290 3.55 4.99 -17.03
C PRO A 290 4.00 4.84 -15.58
N GLU A 291 5.15 5.42 -15.26
CA GLU A 291 5.58 5.60 -13.89
C GLU A 291 4.79 6.73 -13.22
N VAL A 292 4.21 6.45 -12.06
CA VAL A 292 3.56 7.45 -11.21
C VAL A 292 4.35 7.55 -9.92
N MET A 293 4.97 8.72 -9.70
CA MET A 293 5.85 8.98 -8.55
C MET A 293 6.99 7.94 -8.46
N GLY A 294 7.67 7.71 -9.58
CA GLY A 294 8.83 6.80 -9.67
C GLY A 294 8.52 5.31 -9.51
N SER A 295 7.28 4.89 -9.78
CA SER A 295 6.89 3.48 -9.74
C SER A 295 5.68 3.19 -10.64
N CYS A 296 5.72 2.03 -11.28
CA CYS A 296 4.66 1.41 -12.07
C CYS A 296 3.72 0.54 -11.22
N SER A 297 3.95 0.38 -9.92
CA SER A 297 3.10 -0.47 -9.08
C SER A 297 1.70 0.11 -8.91
N THR A 298 0.71 -0.77 -9.10
CA THR A 298 -0.71 -0.47 -8.88
C THR A 298 -0.99 -0.26 -7.39
N ASP A 299 -1.45 0.92 -7.01
CA ASP A 299 -2.04 1.23 -5.70
C ASP A 299 -3.55 1.45 -5.86
N LEU A 300 -4.31 0.42 -5.51
CA LEU A 300 -5.78 0.42 -5.63
C LEU A 300 -6.46 1.39 -4.66
N LYS A 301 -5.82 1.67 -3.52
CA LYS A 301 -6.39 2.58 -2.52
C LYS A 301 -6.33 4.01 -3.00
N SER A 302 -5.25 4.34 -3.71
CA SER A 302 -4.98 5.69 -4.23
C SER A 302 -5.40 5.85 -5.69
N GLY A 303 -5.70 4.76 -6.39
CA GLY A 303 -6.09 4.76 -7.81
C GLY A 303 -4.96 5.16 -8.75
N ILE A 304 -3.72 4.70 -8.50
CA ILE A 304 -2.53 5.11 -9.27
C ILE A 304 -1.63 3.94 -9.68
N GLY A 305 -0.81 4.18 -10.72
CA GLY A 305 0.17 3.21 -11.22
C GLY A 305 -0.46 2.05 -11.99
N GLY A 306 0.36 1.16 -12.53
CA GLY A 306 -0.08 0.05 -13.37
C GLY A 306 -0.89 0.52 -14.58
N LEU A 307 -1.95 -0.21 -14.91
CA LEU A 307 -2.92 0.22 -15.91
C LEU A 307 -4.03 1.01 -15.21
N GLU A 308 -3.97 2.35 -15.30
CA GLU A 308 -5.01 3.27 -14.78
C GLU A 308 -5.31 3.12 -13.27
N GLY A 309 -4.36 2.63 -12.48
CA GLY A 309 -4.53 2.50 -11.03
C GLY A 309 -5.48 1.39 -10.58
N ARG A 310 -5.81 0.44 -11.46
CA ARG A 310 -6.83 -0.59 -11.23
C ARG A 310 -6.32 -2.01 -11.47
N LEU A 311 -7.15 -2.97 -11.09
CA LEU A 311 -7.02 -4.35 -11.53
C LEU A 311 -7.24 -4.45 -13.04
N LEU A 312 -6.60 -5.43 -13.67
CA LEU A 312 -6.85 -5.77 -15.07
C LEU A 312 -8.28 -6.29 -15.25
N LYS A 313 -8.80 -6.13 -16.46
CA LYS A 313 -10.11 -6.58 -16.92
C LYS A 313 -9.96 -7.34 -18.23
N ASP A 314 -10.94 -8.17 -18.53
CA ASP A 314 -11.04 -8.87 -19.80
C ASP A 314 -11.10 -7.83 -20.94
N GLY A 315 -10.31 -8.04 -21.98
CA GLY A 315 -10.13 -7.13 -23.11
C GLY A 315 -9.04 -6.06 -22.93
N ASP A 316 -8.43 -5.93 -21.75
CA ASP A 316 -7.28 -5.02 -21.59
C ASP A 316 -6.11 -5.45 -22.50
N ARG A 317 -5.36 -4.47 -22.99
CA ARG A 317 -4.16 -4.67 -23.81
C ARG A 317 -2.97 -3.99 -23.14
N LEU A 318 -1.90 -4.74 -22.92
CA LEU A 318 -0.69 -4.25 -22.26
C LEU A 318 0.48 -4.25 -23.25
N ALA A 319 1.00 -3.06 -23.54
CA ALA A 319 2.23 -2.93 -24.32
C ALA A 319 3.42 -3.48 -23.53
N THR A 320 4.39 -4.05 -24.23
CA THR A 320 5.66 -4.49 -23.63
C THR A 320 6.81 -3.62 -24.13
N GLY A 321 7.86 -3.52 -23.32
CA GLY A 321 9.10 -2.86 -23.71
C GLY A 321 9.89 -3.68 -24.74
N LYS A 322 11.03 -3.13 -25.18
CA LYS A 322 11.97 -3.83 -26.05
C LYS A 322 12.85 -4.76 -25.21
N PRO A 323 12.97 -6.05 -25.55
CA PRO A 323 13.90 -6.96 -24.89
C PRO A 323 15.34 -6.41 -24.92
N SER A 324 16.02 -6.45 -23.78
CA SER A 324 17.43 -6.02 -23.66
C SER A 324 18.42 -7.15 -23.96
N ARG A 325 17.94 -8.40 -24.04
CA ARG A 325 18.74 -9.61 -24.26
C ARG A 325 18.09 -10.51 -25.30
N GLN A 326 18.92 -11.24 -26.02
CA GLN A 326 18.50 -12.33 -26.91
C GLN A 326 18.82 -13.67 -26.23
N PHE A 327 17.97 -14.66 -26.45
CA PHE A 327 18.13 -16.00 -25.90
C PHE A 327 18.09 -17.03 -27.02
N SER A 328 18.91 -18.07 -26.90
CA SER A 328 18.97 -19.19 -27.84
C SER A 328 18.10 -20.38 -27.41
N GLY A 329 17.60 -20.40 -26.18
CA GLY A 329 16.84 -21.53 -25.66
C GLY A 329 16.19 -21.31 -24.29
N PRO A 330 15.30 -22.24 -23.88
CA PRO A 330 14.72 -22.28 -22.54
C PRO A 330 15.79 -22.46 -21.46
N GLN A 331 15.57 -21.90 -20.27
CA GLN A 331 16.45 -22.11 -19.10
C GLN A 331 15.61 -22.12 -17.83
N GLY A 332 15.88 -23.09 -16.95
CA GLY A 332 15.25 -23.22 -15.65
C GLY A 332 16.14 -22.74 -14.51
N VAL A 333 15.51 -22.25 -13.44
CA VAL A 333 16.16 -21.95 -12.14
C VAL A 333 15.35 -22.57 -11.01
N LYS A 334 16.04 -22.90 -9.90
CA LYS A 334 15.37 -23.37 -8.69
C LYS A 334 14.64 -22.21 -8.03
N GLN A 335 13.38 -22.42 -7.68
CA GLN A 335 12.58 -21.46 -6.92
C GLN A 335 12.74 -21.71 -5.42
N LEU A 336 12.51 -20.67 -4.62
CA LEU A 336 12.49 -20.79 -3.17
C LEU A 336 11.26 -21.57 -2.71
N LEU A 337 11.47 -22.48 -1.76
CA LEU A 337 10.38 -23.18 -1.09
C LEU A 337 9.68 -22.25 -0.09
N TRP A 338 8.40 -22.49 0.10
CA TRP A 338 7.56 -21.76 1.04
C TRP A 338 6.92 -22.72 2.04
N GLY A 339 6.56 -22.18 3.20
CA GLY A 339 5.98 -22.94 4.31
C GLY A 339 5.13 -22.04 5.20
N ASN A 340 4.58 -22.63 6.25
CA ASN A 340 3.70 -21.94 7.20
C ASN A 340 4.44 -21.46 8.48
N ARG A 341 5.76 -21.64 8.56
CA ARG A 341 6.58 -21.16 9.68
C ARG A 341 7.20 -19.82 9.32
N ILE A 342 6.79 -18.78 10.03
CA ILE A 342 7.22 -17.40 9.79
C ILE A 342 7.96 -16.91 11.05
N ARG A 343 9.15 -16.34 10.89
CA ARG A 343 9.97 -15.85 12.02
C ARG A 343 9.56 -14.42 12.35
N ALA A 344 9.11 -14.16 13.57
CA ALA A 344 8.78 -12.80 14.02
C ALA A 344 9.79 -12.30 15.05
N LEU A 345 9.90 -10.98 15.17
CA LEU A 345 10.60 -10.31 16.27
C LEU A 345 9.57 -9.61 17.17
N PRO A 346 9.79 -9.56 18.49
CA PRO A 346 8.95 -8.77 19.40
C PRO A 346 8.87 -7.30 18.96
N GLY A 347 7.65 -6.76 18.89
CA GLY A 347 7.42 -5.34 18.60
C GLY A 347 7.54 -4.45 19.84
N PRO A 348 7.44 -3.12 19.69
CA PRO A 348 7.59 -2.16 20.80
C PRO A 348 6.57 -2.40 21.93
N GLU A 349 5.33 -2.75 21.58
CA GLU A 349 4.25 -3.00 22.55
C GLU A 349 4.21 -4.45 23.06
N TYR A 350 5.19 -5.30 22.74
CA TYR A 350 5.15 -6.73 23.13
C TYR A 350 5.02 -6.94 24.65
N ARG A 351 5.65 -6.05 25.45
CA ARG A 351 5.60 -6.09 26.91
C ARG A 351 4.26 -5.63 27.49
N GLU A 352 3.37 -5.07 26.68
CA GLU A 352 2.02 -4.70 27.10
C GLU A 352 1.05 -5.89 27.07
N PHE A 353 1.46 -7.06 26.60
CA PHE A 353 0.66 -8.27 26.61
C PHE A 353 0.98 -9.13 27.83
N ASP A 354 -0.03 -9.79 28.40
CA ASP A 354 0.20 -10.72 29.49
C ASP A 354 1.07 -11.92 29.05
N ARG A 355 1.64 -12.64 30.01
CA ARG A 355 2.55 -13.76 29.72
C ARG A 355 1.87 -14.87 28.91
N ALA A 356 0.60 -15.16 29.18
CA ALA A 356 -0.15 -16.18 28.45
C ALA A 356 -0.29 -15.81 26.97
N SER A 357 -0.53 -14.53 26.67
CA SER A 357 -0.67 -14.00 25.31
C SER A 357 0.66 -13.99 24.57
N GLN A 358 1.74 -13.63 25.27
CA GLN A 358 3.09 -13.72 24.74
C GLN A 358 3.45 -15.16 24.35
N GLU A 359 3.19 -16.14 25.21
CA GLU A 359 3.44 -17.55 24.92
C GLU A 359 2.53 -18.09 23.80
N ALA A 360 1.25 -17.72 23.80
CA ALA A 360 0.29 -18.11 22.78
C ALA A 360 0.70 -17.62 21.39
N PHE A 361 1.27 -16.41 21.27
CA PHE A 361 1.75 -15.88 20.00
C PHE A 361 2.76 -16.81 19.30
N TRP A 362 3.69 -17.39 20.07
CA TRP A 362 4.76 -18.25 19.51
C TRP A 362 4.38 -19.72 19.39
N ARG A 363 3.52 -20.22 20.29
CA ARG A 363 3.24 -21.65 20.43
C ARG A 363 1.94 -22.08 19.77
N SER A 364 0.96 -21.18 19.68
CA SER A 364 -0.35 -21.48 19.08
C SER A 364 -0.31 -21.25 17.57
N PRO A 365 -0.99 -22.09 16.78
CA PRO A 365 -1.16 -21.84 15.35
C PRO A 365 -2.10 -20.67 15.11
N TRP A 366 -1.89 -19.98 13.99
CA TRP A 366 -2.72 -18.86 13.54
C TRP A 366 -3.33 -19.18 12.17
N GLN A 367 -4.66 -19.12 12.08
CA GLN A 367 -5.37 -19.35 10.83
C GLN A 367 -5.57 -18.04 10.07
N LEU A 368 -5.29 -18.03 8.78
CA LEU A 368 -5.52 -16.85 7.95
C LEU A 368 -7.02 -16.64 7.73
N SER A 369 -7.51 -15.44 8.04
CA SER A 369 -8.91 -15.04 7.80
C SER A 369 -9.14 -14.74 6.31
N PRO A 370 -10.32 -15.06 5.74
CA PRO A 370 -10.72 -14.66 4.40
C PRO A 370 -10.76 -13.14 4.16
N GLN A 371 -10.78 -12.34 5.22
CA GLN A 371 -10.72 -10.88 5.15
C GLN A 371 -9.29 -10.33 4.91
N SER A 372 -8.31 -11.21 4.69
CA SER A 372 -6.91 -10.84 4.41
C SER A 372 -6.74 -10.38 2.97
N ASN A 373 -5.96 -9.32 2.76
CA ASN A 373 -5.67 -8.77 1.44
C ASN A 373 -4.26 -8.15 1.39
N ARG A 374 -3.92 -7.45 0.31
CA ARG A 374 -2.61 -6.81 0.13
C ARG A 374 -2.29 -5.72 1.17
N MET A 375 -3.29 -5.15 1.85
CA MET A 375 -3.05 -4.16 2.91
C MET A 375 -2.58 -4.82 4.22
N GLY A 376 -3.02 -6.04 4.49
CA GLY A 376 -2.69 -6.74 5.72
C GLY A 376 -3.45 -8.05 5.87
N TYR A 377 -2.85 -8.95 6.62
CA TYR A 377 -3.42 -10.27 6.92
C TYR A 377 -4.08 -10.25 8.29
N ARG A 378 -5.28 -10.82 8.35
CA ARG A 378 -6.03 -10.98 9.60
C ARG A 378 -5.89 -12.42 10.05
N LEU A 379 -5.50 -12.62 11.29
CA LEU A 379 -5.23 -13.93 11.87
C LEU A 379 -6.30 -14.27 12.89
N GLN A 380 -6.86 -15.47 12.77
CA GLN A 380 -7.75 -16.09 13.74
C GLN A 380 -6.94 -17.05 14.61
N GLY A 381 -7.17 -16.99 15.91
CA GLY A 381 -6.45 -17.77 16.91
C GLY A 381 -6.86 -17.34 18.30
N GLN A 382 -6.03 -17.66 19.30
CA GLN A 382 -6.28 -17.29 20.68
C GLN A 382 -6.35 -15.76 20.84
N SER A 383 -7.31 -15.29 21.65
CA SER A 383 -7.38 -13.87 21.99
C SER A 383 -6.17 -13.50 22.86
N LEU A 384 -5.53 -12.40 22.51
CA LEU A 384 -4.35 -11.89 23.21
C LEU A 384 -4.76 -10.65 24.00
N THR A 385 -4.44 -10.66 25.29
CA THR A 385 -4.88 -9.65 26.26
C THR A 385 -3.77 -8.65 26.51
N ARG A 386 -4.08 -7.37 26.30
CA ARG A 386 -3.21 -6.25 26.66
C ARG A 386 -3.49 -5.84 28.10
N THR A 387 -2.45 -5.58 28.89
CA THR A 387 -2.53 -5.18 30.30
C THR A 387 -2.78 -3.67 30.47
N THR A 388 -2.71 -2.90 29.38
CA THR A 388 -2.94 -1.46 29.36
C THR A 388 -4.18 -1.13 28.53
N ASP A 389 -4.89 -0.07 28.87
CA ASP A 389 -6.03 0.49 28.14
C ASP A 389 -5.70 1.78 27.38
N ARG A 390 -4.46 2.28 27.51
CA ARG A 390 -3.98 3.50 26.84
C ARG A 390 -4.25 3.50 25.33
N GLU A 391 -4.78 4.60 24.81
CA GLU A 391 -4.85 4.77 23.36
C GLU A 391 -3.44 5.00 22.79
N LEU A 392 -3.18 4.41 21.61
CA LEU A 392 -1.95 4.63 20.87
C LEU A 392 -2.16 5.77 19.87
N LEU A 393 -1.36 6.83 19.98
CA LEU A 393 -1.27 7.85 18.94
C LEU A 393 -0.79 7.19 17.64
N SER A 394 -1.21 7.77 16.50
CA SER A 394 -0.73 7.28 15.20
C SER A 394 0.80 7.44 15.13
N HIS A 395 1.49 6.43 14.62
CA HIS A 395 2.93 6.45 14.42
C HIS A 395 3.28 5.80 13.08
N GLY A 396 4.52 6.00 12.61
CA GLY A 396 4.98 5.31 11.41
C GLY A 396 4.96 3.78 11.60
N PHE A 397 4.64 3.06 10.53
CA PHE A 397 4.64 1.59 10.52
C PHE A 397 5.55 1.06 9.41
N ALA A 398 6.28 -0.01 9.72
CA ALA A 398 6.94 -0.82 8.70
C ALA A 398 5.96 -1.84 8.13
N ALA A 399 6.16 -2.24 6.87
CA ALA A 399 5.48 -3.42 6.34
C ALA A 399 5.73 -4.59 7.29
N ARG A 400 4.72 -5.45 7.49
CA ARG A 400 4.74 -6.62 8.40
C ARG A 400 4.71 -6.28 9.90
N CYS A 401 4.61 -5.00 10.26
CA CYS A 401 4.30 -4.56 11.62
C CYS A 401 2.86 -4.01 11.67
N ARG A 402 1.96 -4.73 12.34
CA ARG A 402 0.69 -4.15 12.79
C ARG A 402 0.21 -4.82 14.08
N THR A 403 0.10 -4.04 15.13
CA THR A 403 -0.66 -4.32 16.35
C THR A 403 -1.94 -3.49 16.27
N GLY A 404 -3.08 -4.14 16.00
CA GLY A 404 -4.36 -3.46 15.93
C GLY A 404 -5.16 -3.64 17.21
N ALA A 405 -5.19 -2.64 18.09
CA ALA A 405 -6.24 -2.51 19.10
C ALA A 405 -7.52 -2.03 18.39
N LEU A 406 -8.31 -2.97 17.89
CA LEU A 406 -9.63 -2.72 17.31
C LEU A 406 -10.54 -3.89 17.68
N GLN A 407 -10.72 -4.14 19.00
CA GLN A 407 -11.65 -5.12 19.60
C GLN A 407 -11.72 -6.55 19.02
N ARG A 408 -10.90 -6.93 18.03
CA ARG A 408 -10.72 -8.25 17.43
C ARG A 408 -9.32 -8.31 16.81
N SER A 409 -8.42 -8.94 17.56
CA SER A 409 -7.19 -9.65 17.16
C SER A 409 -6.66 -9.37 15.75
N THR A 410 -5.52 -8.68 15.64
CA THR A 410 -4.70 -8.67 14.42
C THR A 410 -3.22 -8.63 14.82
N TYR A 411 -2.46 -9.67 14.43
CA TYR A 411 -1.02 -9.77 14.61
C TYR A 411 -0.35 -9.98 13.24
N CYS A 412 0.86 -9.45 13.06
CA CYS A 412 1.67 -9.66 11.86
C CYS A 412 3.10 -10.10 12.24
N ALA A 413 3.69 -10.90 11.34
CA ALA A 413 5.00 -11.55 11.45
C ALA A 413 5.90 -11.11 10.28
N ASN A 414 7.23 -11.11 10.49
CA ASN A 414 8.26 -10.74 9.48
C ASN A 414 8.73 -11.96 8.66
N GLU A 415 9.30 -11.77 7.45
CA GLU A 415 9.88 -12.88 6.64
C GLU A 415 11.32 -13.22 7.07
#